data_AF-A0A836U5X8-F1
#
_entry.id   AF-A0A836U5X8-F1
#
_cell.length_a   1.000
_cell.length_b   1.000
_cell.length_c   1.000
_cell.angle_alpha   90.00
_cell.angle_beta   90.00
_cell.angle_gamma   90.00
#
_symmetry.space_group_name_H-M   'P 1'
#
loop_
_entity.id
_entity.type
_entity.pdbx_description
1 polymer ?
#
loop_
_entity_poly.entity_id
_entity_poly.type
_entity_poly.pdbx_seq_one_letter_code
_entity_poly.pdbx_strand_id
1 'polypeptide(L)' 'GIFEVGNVVSIEPGSYIPEARAGVRLENMYLITESGPENLSVYPMEIRPQR' A
#
# COMPACT_ATOMS: atom_id res chain seq x y z
N GLY A 1 10.08 4.03 16.42
CA GLY A 1 8.87 4.56 17.09
C GLY A 1 7.85 3.45 17.17
N ILE A 2 6.83 3.63 17.99
CA ILE A 2 5.66 2.74 18.06
C ILE A 2 4.53 3.45 17.31
N PHE A 3 3.64 2.72 16.64
CA PHE A 3 2.45 3.31 16.02
C PHE A 3 1.43 3.72 17.09
N GLU A 4 0.89 4.92 16.96
CA GLU A 4 -0.09 5.49 17.87
C GLU A 4 -1.44 5.68 17.17
N VAL A 5 -2.52 5.65 17.95
CA VAL A 5 -3.87 5.94 17.44
C VAL A 5 -3.89 7.33 16.82
N GLY A 6 -4.48 7.43 15.62
CA GLY A 6 -4.50 8.65 14.82
C GLY A 6 -3.33 8.79 13.85
N ASN A 7 -2.29 7.94 13.93
CA ASN A 7 -1.27 7.90 12.90
C ASN A 7 -1.87 7.44 11.57
N VAL A 8 -1.43 8.06 10.48
CA VAL A 8 -1.70 7.60 9.12
C VAL A 8 -0.38 7.19 8.48
N VAL A 9 -0.31 5.96 8.02
CA VAL A 9 0.93 5.36 7.48
C VAL A 9 0.68 4.81 6.08
N SER A 10 1.68 4.97 5.19
CA SER A 10 1.70 4.26 3.92
C SER A 10 2.32 2.87 4.11
N ILE A 11 1.71 1.87 3.49
CA ILE A 11 2.29 0.54 3.32
C ILE A 11 2.50 0.34 1.83
N GLU A 12 3.75 0.36 1.40
CA GLU A 12 4.12 0.52 -0.02
C GLU A 12 5.12 -0.55 -0.57
N PRO A 13 4.79 -1.86 -0.49
CA PRO A 13 5.67 -2.89 -1.03
C PRO A 13 5.92 -2.72 -2.54
N GLY A 14 7.19 -2.81 -2.93
CA GLY A 14 7.64 -2.73 -4.32
C GLY A 14 8.43 -3.95 -4.75
N SER A 15 8.20 -4.39 -5.99
CA SER A 15 9.00 -5.40 -6.68
C SER A 15 9.55 -4.81 -7.97
N TYR A 16 10.85 -4.92 -8.16
CA TYR A 16 11.57 -4.31 -9.28
C TYR A 16 12.47 -5.36 -9.92
N ILE A 17 12.38 -5.51 -11.24
CA ILE A 17 13.14 -6.50 -12.02
C ILE A 17 14.00 -5.76 -13.03
N PRO A 18 15.32 -5.61 -12.77
CA PRO A 18 16.22 -4.85 -13.64
C PRO A 18 16.22 -5.33 -15.09
N GLU A 19 16.23 -6.64 -15.32
CA GLU A 19 16.29 -7.28 -16.63
C GLU A 19 15.04 -6.96 -17.48
N ALA A 20 13.89 -6.85 -16.81
CA ALA A 20 12.63 -6.46 -17.45
C ALA A 20 12.49 -4.93 -17.61
N ARG A 21 13.41 -4.14 -17.02
CA ARG A 21 13.33 -2.67 -16.92
C ARG A 21 11.96 -2.19 -16.41
N ALA A 22 11.39 -2.94 -15.47
CA ALA A 22 10.04 -2.74 -14.98
C ALA A 22 9.96 -2.99 -13.48
N GLY A 23 8.93 -2.43 -12.86
CA GLY A 23 8.61 -2.68 -11.46
C GLY A 23 7.16 -2.34 -11.18
N VAL A 24 6.66 -2.84 -10.06
CA VAL A 24 5.33 -2.59 -9.54
C VAL A 24 5.45 -2.21 -8.08
N ARG A 25 4.68 -1.21 -7.66
CA ARG A 25 4.49 -0.84 -6.26
C ARG A 25 3.01 -0.76 -5.99
N LEU A 26 2.57 -1.42 -4.92
CA LEU A 26 1.21 -1.27 -4.40
C LEU A 26 1.31 -0.39 -3.17
N GLU A 27 0.41 0.58 -3.03
CA GLU A 27 0.46 1.55 -1.94
C GLU A 27 -0.95 1.76 -1.39
N ASN A 28 -1.09 1.55 -0.08
CA ASN A 28 -2.31 1.84 0.66
C ASN A 28 -1.98 2.72 1.88
N MET A 29 -2.91 3.59 2.22
CA MET A 29 -2.88 4.38 3.46
C MET A 29 -3.71 3.67 4.52
N TYR A 30 -3.13 3.53 5.72
CA TYR A 30 -3.82 2.97 6.89
C TYR A 30 -3.89 3.99 8.02
N LEU A 31 -5.08 4.18 8.58
CA LEU A 31 -5.30 4.88 9.84
C LEU A 31 -5.15 3.89 10.98
N ILE A 32 -4.30 4.17 11.96
CA ILE A 32 -4.21 3.38 13.19
C ILE A 32 -5.36 3.81 14.11
N THR A 33 -6.31 2.90 14.36
CA THR A 33 -7.42 3.13 15.30
C THR A 33 -7.21 2.33 16.59
N GLU A 34 -8.04 2.57 17.60
CA GLU A 34 -8.05 1.77 18.84
C GLU A 34 -8.33 0.27 18.59
N SER A 35 -9.07 -0.04 17.52
CA SER A 35 -9.47 -1.41 17.17
C SER A 35 -8.53 -2.11 16.17
N GLY A 36 -7.51 -1.40 15.68
CA GLY A 36 -6.59 -1.86 14.65
C GLY A 36 -6.48 -0.90 13.46
N PRO A 37 -5.67 -1.23 12.45
CA PRO A 37 -5.51 -0.39 11.26
C PRO A 37 -6.75 -0.45 10.34
N GLU A 38 -7.23 0.71 9.93
CA GLU A 38 -8.30 0.86 8.94
C GLU A 38 -7.70 1.23 7.57
N ASN A 39 -8.07 0.51 6.51
CA ASN A 39 -7.62 0.81 5.16
C ASN A 39 -8.39 1.99 4.57
N LEU A 40 -7.71 3.10 4.31
CA LEU A 40 -8.28 4.29 3.68
C LEU A 40 -8.22 4.25 2.15
N SER A 41 -7.50 3.29 1.57
CA SER A 41 -7.27 3.13 0.14
C SER A 41 -8.05 1.94 -0.41
N VAL A 42 -9.38 2.04 -0.40
CA VAL A 42 -10.27 1.00 -0.96
C VAL A 42 -10.38 1.18 -2.47
N TYR A 43 -9.51 0.52 -3.23
CA TYR A 43 -9.53 0.47 -4.69
C TYR A 43 -9.12 -0.93 -5.19
N PRO A 44 -9.44 -1.31 -6.45
CA PRO A 44 -9.02 -2.60 -6.99
C PRO A 44 -7.49 -2.71 -7.06
N MET A 45 -6.91 -3.74 -6.44
CA MET A 45 -5.46 -4.01 -6.43
C MET A 45 -5.03 -5.09 -7.44
N GLU A 46 -5.88 -5.40 -8.40
CA GLU A 46 -5.59 -6.38 -9.45
C GLU A 46 -4.91 -5.72 -10.65
N ILE A 47 -4.02 -6.46 -11.29
CA ILE A 47 -3.42 -6.02 -12.56
C ILE A 47 -4.49 -6.12 -13.64
N ARG A 48 -4.82 -4.99 -14.26
CA ARG A 48 -5.68 -4.94 -15.45
C ARG A 48 -4.84 -4.61 -16.68
N PRO A 49 -4.67 -5.55 -17.63
CA PRO A 49 -4.01 -5.25 -18.89
C PRO A 49 -4.79 -4.16 -19.62
N GLN A 50 -4.15 -3.03 -19.92
CA GLN A 50 -4.73 -2.05 -20.84
C GLN A 50 -4.44 -2.52 -22.25
N ARG A 51 -5.52 -2.76 -23.01
CA ARG A 51 -5.47 -3.21 -24.40
C ARG A 51 -5.39 -2.03 -25.35
#